data_AF-A0A1N7R505-F1
#
_entry.id   AF-A0A1N7R505-F1
#
_cell.length_a   1.000
_cell.length_b   1.000
_cell.length_c   1.000
_cell.angle_alpha   90.00
_cell.angle_beta   90.00
_cell.angle_gamma   90.00
#
_symmetry.space_group_name_H-M   'P 1'
#
loop_
_entity.id
_entity.type
_entity.pdbx_description
1 polymer ?
#
loop_
_entity_poly.entity_id
_entity_poly.type
_entity_poly.pdbx_seq_one_letter_code
_entity_poly.pdbx_strand_id
1 'polypeptide(L)'
;MHRAGDKNQLHHFCNGTILYLLLSKILYMPKTPVPNKTIAKKTTLKKRNVSTIYKTVIVASLPEETETENVVLPLITRLLDTNNSYEEKTQLVDAICMQLRNLPTGGVRESLVRKIAERNKTLAAEIAYAIRLHTLKEDKLQESIDADEAARGWYTIAGVTERKTPLSTIYHHKTNIRLRRVAILAADGVHNASLQIMKNTLLQQGAEVEIVAPEQGLIVAEDNSLILVGHSLERATPLYYDAVYVAGGKTCVAALLKEVAAIRFLNETYRHGKAIALNNDALPLIAYTSFGASTSCMDGVVTDSDIQLLCGQFIEAIGQHRFWNRFTHS
;
A
#
# COMPACT_ATOMS: atom_id res chain seq x y z
N MET A 1 -53.06 -5.93 -2.95
CA MET A 1 -53.23 -5.25 -1.65
C MET A 1 -52.07 -5.68 -0.75
N HIS A 2 -51.08 -4.79 -0.57
CA HIS A 2 -50.59 -4.29 0.73
C HIS A 2 -49.93 -5.37 1.63
N ARG A 3 -48.60 -5.37 1.74
CA ARG A 3 -47.72 -4.55 2.63
C ARG A 3 -47.78 -4.97 4.12
N ALA A 4 -46.74 -5.67 4.53
CA ALA A 4 -45.98 -5.49 5.78
C ALA A 4 -44.62 -6.19 5.52
N GLY A 5 -43.44 -5.59 5.65
CA GLY A 5 -43.03 -4.37 6.31
C GLY A 5 -41.90 -4.65 7.32
N ASP A 6 -40.94 -5.52 6.98
CA ASP A 6 -39.86 -5.88 7.89
C ASP A 6 -38.61 -5.02 7.64
N LYS A 7 -38.37 -4.10 8.57
CA LYS A 7 -37.19 -3.25 8.65
C LYS A 7 -36.19 -3.94 9.56
N ASN A 8 -35.12 -4.53 9.01
CA ASN A 8 -33.82 -4.69 9.68
C ASN A 8 -32.85 -5.54 8.86
N GLN A 9 -32.25 -5.00 7.79
CA GLN A 9 -30.98 -5.52 7.24
C GLN A 9 -30.29 -4.44 6.41
N LEU A 10 -29.62 -3.48 7.05
CA LEU A 10 -28.65 -2.59 6.41
C LEU A 10 -27.59 -2.16 7.43
N HIS A 11 -26.81 -3.08 7.97
CA HIS A 11 -25.53 -2.77 8.60
C HIS A 11 -24.65 -4.02 8.55
N HIS A 12 -23.61 -3.97 7.73
CA HIS A 12 -22.30 -4.63 7.91
C HIS A 12 -21.64 -4.87 6.55
N PHE A 13 -21.19 -3.80 5.91
CA PHE A 13 -20.16 -3.88 4.87
C PHE A 13 -19.27 -2.64 4.92
N CYS A 14 -17.96 -2.88 4.68
CA CYS A 14 -16.90 -1.91 4.42
C CYS A 14 -16.24 -1.19 5.61
N ASN A 15 -15.36 -1.89 6.32
CA ASN A 15 -14.27 -1.27 7.10
C ASN A 15 -12.93 -1.79 6.59
N GLY A 16 -12.18 -0.96 5.87
CA GLY A 16 -10.82 -1.27 5.44
C GLY A 16 -10.36 -0.49 4.22
N THR A 17 -11.10 -0.56 3.13
CA THR A 17 -10.66 0.01 1.83
C THR A 17 -11.21 1.42 1.55
N ILE A 18 -12.19 1.87 2.33
CA ILE A 18 -12.82 3.19 2.17
C ILE A 18 -11.92 4.33 2.67
N LEU A 19 -10.99 4.07 3.60
CA LEU A 19 -10.15 5.13 4.17
C LEU A 19 -9.11 5.67 3.17
N TYR A 20 -8.62 4.83 2.24
CA TYR A 20 -7.63 5.24 1.24
C TYR A 20 -8.25 6.01 0.05
N LEU A 21 -9.55 5.81 -0.22
CA LEU A 21 -10.27 6.48 -1.33
C LEU A 21 -11.09 7.70 -0.91
N LEU A 22 -11.53 7.80 0.35
CA LEU A 22 -12.18 9.02 0.85
C LEU A 22 -11.18 10.17 1.10
N LEU A 23 -9.95 9.86 1.51
CA LEU A 23 -8.91 10.88 1.73
C LEU A 23 -8.40 11.51 0.42
N SER A 24 -8.44 10.79 -0.71
CA SER A 24 -8.02 11.34 -2.01
C SER A 24 -9.11 12.18 -2.70
N LYS A 25 -10.39 11.97 -2.37
CA LYS A 25 -11.52 12.67 -3.02
C LYS A 25 -11.88 14.02 -2.35
N ILE A 26 -11.43 14.26 -1.12
CA ILE A 26 -11.60 15.56 -0.43
C ILE A 26 -10.54 16.58 -0.87
N LEU A 27 -9.41 16.14 -1.43
CA LEU A 27 -8.28 17.00 -1.83
C LEU A 27 -8.32 17.53 -3.28
N TYR A 28 -9.27 17.14 -4.13
CA TYR A 28 -9.37 17.60 -5.51
C TYR A 28 -10.80 18.08 -5.86
N MET A 29 -11.17 19.25 -5.34
CA MET A 29 -12.27 20.07 -5.87
C MET A 29 -11.70 21.48 -6.16
N PRO A 30 -11.64 21.95 -7.41
CA PRO A 30 -11.26 23.32 -7.70
C PRO A 30 -12.37 24.27 -7.21
N LYS A 31 -12.10 25.02 -6.13
CA LYS A 31 -13.03 26.05 -5.62
C LYS A 31 -13.01 27.25 -6.55
N THR A 32 -14.08 27.46 -7.31
CA THR A 32 -14.35 28.75 -7.97
C THR A 32 -14.79 29.79 -6.94
N PRO A 33 -14.46 31.09 -7.12
CA PRO A 33 -14.80 32.11 -6.14
C PRO A 33 -16.24 32.58 -6.34
N VAL A 34 -17.07 32.51 -5.29
CA VAL A 34 -18.40 33.15 -5.27
C VAL A 34 -18.32 34.40 -4.38
N PRO A 35 -18.79 35.58 -4.84
CA PRO A 35 -18.62 36.83 -4.11
C PRO A 35 -19.64 36.95 -2.97
N ASN A 36 -19.16 37.28 -1.78
CA ASN A 36 -19.99 37.41 -0.59
C ASN A 36 -20.63 38.82 -0.54
N LYS A 37 -21.95 38.89 -0.69
CA LYS A 37 -22.74 40.12 -0.50
C LYS A 37 -23.29 40.17 0.93
N THR A 38 -23.06 41.32 1.55
CA THR A 38 -23.83 41.90 2.67
C THR A 38 -23.46 41.38 4.07
N ILE A 39 -22.81 42.24 4.86
CA ILE A 39 -23.34 42.77 6.15
C ILE A 39 -22.55 44.05 6.44
N ALA A 40 -23.21 45.19 6.22
CA ALA A 40 -22.79 46.46 6.78
C ALA A 40 -23.41 46.60 8.18
N LYS A 41 -22.58 46.60 9.22
CA LYS A 41 -22.92 47.23 10.50
C LYS A 41 -21.71 48.02 10.99
N LYS A 42 -21.90 49.34 11.06
CA LYS A 42 -21.00 50.31 11.68
C LYS A 42 -20.83 49.95 13.16
N THR A 43 -19.60 49.65 13.56
CA THR A 43 -19.17 49.72 14.96
C THR A 43 -17.86 50.49 15.04
N THR A 44 -17.90 51.58 15.80
CA THR A 44 -16.82 52.54 16.05
C THR A 44 -15.64 51.84 16.74
N LEU A 45 -14.54 51.66 16.01
CA LEU A 45 -13.28 51.17 16.56
C LEU A 45 -12.58 52.27 17.36
N LYS A 46 -12.72 52.22 18.70
CA LYS A 46 -11.73 52.83 19.61
C LYS A 46 -10.39 52.12 19.38
N LYS A 47 -9.32 52.89 19.11
CA LYS A 47 -7.94 52.43 18.96
C LYS A 47 -7.58 51.45 20.09
N ARG A 48 -7.66 50.15 19.82
CA ARG A 48 -7.04 49.10 20.64
C ARG A 48 -5.78 48.64 19.91
N ASN A 49 -4.70 48.51 20.67
CA ASN A 49 -3.35 48.19 20.17
C ASN A 49 -3.37 47.08 19.13
N VAL A 50 -2.80 47.36 17.95
CA VAL A 50 -2.72 46.44 16.81
C VAL A 50 -2.00 45.14 17.20
N SER A 51 -1.08 45.21 18.18
CA SER A 51 -0.42 44.06 18.82
C SER A 51 -1.37 43.02 19.41
N THR A 52 -2.50 43.44 20.00
CA THR A 52 -3.49 42.51 20.58
C THR A 52 -4.31 41.84 19.50
N ILE A 53 -4.62 42.56 18.41
CA ILE A 53 -5.38 42.02 17.27
C ILE A 53 -4.55 40.98 16.51
N TYR A 54 -3.24 41.19 16.31
CA TYR A 54 -2.37 40.15 15.75
C TYR A 54 -2.30 38.90 16.64
N LYS A 55 -2.30 39.06 17.97
CA LYS A 55 -2.34 37.92 18.90
C LYS A 55 -3.67 37.16 18.87
N THR A 56 -4.80 37.83 18.71
CA THR A 56 -6.12 37.17 18.64
C THR A 56 -6.40 36.55 17.28
N VAL A 57 -5.89 37.13 16.18
CA VAL A 57 -6.07 36.58 14.82
C VAL A 57 -5.16 35.39 14.54
N ILE A 58 -3.96 35.31 15.15
CA ILE A 58 -3.07 34.15 15.01
C ILE A 58 -3.65 32.89 15.70
N VAL A 59 -4.49 33.05 16.73
CA VAL A 59 -5.15 31.90 17.40
C VAL A 59 -6.29 31.30 16.55
N ALA A 60 -6.74 31.98 15.49
CA ALA A 60 -7.81 31.49 14.61
C ALA A 60 -7.30 30.65 13.41
N SER A 61 -6.00 30.39 13.31
CA SER A 61 -5.36 29.59 12.25
C SER A 61 -4.87 28.21 12.73
N LEU A 62 -5.55 27.61 13.70
CA LEU A 62 -5.19 26.28 14.23
C LEU A 62 -6.22 25.14 13.96
N PRO A 63 -6.92 25.07 12.81
CA PRO A 63 -7.65 23.85 12.45
C PRO A 63 -6.73 22.72 11.94
N GLU A 64 -5.51 23.00 11.45
CA GLU A 64 -4.61 21.96 10.93
C GLU A 64 -3.89 21.16 12.04
N GLU A 65 -3.52 21.78 13.16
CA GLU A 65 -2.78 21.09 14.23
C GLU A 65 -3.61 19.98 14.90
N THR A 66 -4.89 20.25 15.18
CA THR A 66 -5.77 19.29 15.86
C THR A 66 -6.20 18.14 14.95
N GLU A 67 -6.46 18.40 13.66
CA GLU A 67 -6.80 17.35 12.69
C GLU A 67 -5.63 16.41 12.44
N THR A 68 -4.40 16.92 12.35
CA THR A 68 -3.23 16.06 12.13
C THR A 68 -2.86 15.29 13.40
N GLU A 69 -2.99 15.90 14.58
CA GLU A 69 -2.86 15.18 15.86
C GLU A 69 -3.85 14.02 15.95
N ASN A 70 -5.10 14.21 15.51
CA ASN A 70 -6.12 13.16 15.50
C ASN A 70 -5.80 12.00 14.54
N VAL A 71 -4.97 12.21 13.51
CA VAL A 71 -4.52 11.15 12.59
C VAL A 71 -3.25 10.46 13.08
N VAL A 72 -2.29 11.23 13.61
CA VAL A 72 -0.95 10.73 13.96
C VAL A 72 -0.93 10.07 15.34
N LEU A 73 -1.67 10.60 16.33
CA LEU A 73 -1.70 10.03 17.69
C LEU A 73 -2.24 8.59 17.78
N PRO A 74 -3.30 8.20 17.03
CA PRO A 74 -3.72 6.80 16.96
C PRO A 74 -2.65 5.88 16.36
N LEU A 75 -1.91 6.34 15.35
CA LEU A 75 -0.82 5.57 14.74
C LEU A 75 0.36 5.39 15.71
N ILE A 76 0.73 6.44 16.44
CA ILE A 76 1.75 6.36 17.49
C ILE A 76 1.32 5.40 18.60
N THR A 77 0.07 5.50 19.04
CA THR A 77 -0.47 4.61 20.09
C THR A 77 -0.41 3.16 19.63
N ARG A 78 -0.85 2.90 18.39
CA ARG A 78 -0.76 1.57 17.79
C ARG A 78 0.69 1.10 17.65
N LEU A 79 1.62 1.94 17.21
CA LEU A 79 3.03 1.57 17.06
C LEU A 79 3.68 1.17 18.40
N LEU A 80 3.30 1.85 19.48
CA LEU A 80 3.80 1.57 20.82
C LEU A 80 3.17 0.32 21.44
N ASP A 81 2.10 -0.24 20.87
CA ASP A 81 1.58 -1.53 21.29
C ASP A 81 2.60 -2.64 20.97
N THR A 82 2.90 -3.45 21.98
CA THR A 82 3.86 -4.56 21.91
C THR A 82 3.40 -5.71 21.02
N ASN A 83 2.16 -5.66 20.52
CA ASN A 83 1.52 -6.73 19.78
C ASN A 83 1.80 -6.71 18.26
N ASN A 84 2.34 -5.63 17.70
CA ASN A 84 2.58 -5.57 16.25
C ASN A 84 3.77 -6.45 15.82
N SER A 85 3.67 -7.05 14.63
CA SER A 85 4.80 -7.72 13.98
C SER A 85 5.90 -6.71 13.62
N TYR A 86 7.09 -7.21 13.28
CA TYR A 86 8.20 -6.36 12.85
C TYR A 86 7.85 -5.55 11.58
N GLU A 87 7.17 -6.18 10.63
CA GLU A 87 6.75 -5.59 9.36
C GLU A 87 5.62 -4.57 9.57
N GLU A 88 4.69 -4.85 10.49
CA GLU A 88 3.64 -3.89 10.88
C GLU A 88 4.23 -2.64 11.53
N LYS A 89 5.25 -2.80 12.38
CA LYS A 89 5.95 -1.66 12.99
C LYS A 89 6.64 -0.81 11.93
N THR A 90 7.33 -1.45 10.99
CA THR A 90 7.99 -0.76 9.86
C THR A 90 6.98 0.07 9.06
N GLN A 91 5.83 -0.51 8.70
CA GLN A 91 4.77 0.21 7.99
C GLN A 91 4.16 1.37 8.79
N LEU A 92 3.98 1.19 10.09
CA LEU A 92 3.48 2.26 10.97
C LEU A 92 4.47 3.41 11.06
N VAL A 93 5.78 3.12 11.17
CA VAL A 93 6.84 4.13 11.15
C VAL A 93 6.84 4.89 9.83
N ASP A 94 6.79 4.19 8.69
CA ASP A 94 6.73 4.82 7.37
C ASP A 94 5.49 5.70 7.22
N ALA A 95 4.32 5.21 7.66
CA ALA A 95 3.08 5.97 7.64
C ALA A 95 3.18 7.24 8.49
N ILE A 96 3.71 7.14 9.72
CA ILE A 96 3.91 8.30 10.61
C ILE A 96 4.88 9.29 9.95
N CYS A 97 6.01 8.82 9.41
CA CYS A 97 6.98 9.66 8.71
C CYS A 97 6.35 10.39 7.52
N MET A 98 5.53 9.70 6.72
CA MET A 98 4.82 10.29 5.59
C MET A 98 3.83 11.36 6.05
N GLN A 99 3.01 11.09 7.08
CA GLN A 99 2.07 12.07 7.62
C GLN A 99 2.79 13.30 8.17
N LEU A 100 3.89 13.08 8.91
CA LEU A 100 4.72 14.17 9.42
C LEU A 100 5.35 14.99 8.29
N ARG A 101 5.82 14.37 7.20
CA ARG A 101 6.39 15.10 6.04
C ARG A 101 5.35 15.92 5.28
N ASN A 102 4.09 15.51 5.30
CA ASN A 102 3.00 16.25 4.67
C ASN A 102 2.61 17.52 5.45
N LEU A 103 3.09 17.70 6.69
CA LEU A 103 2.82 18.89 7.48
C LEU A 103 3.59 20.11 6.96
N PRO A 104 2.90 21.22 6.63
CA PRO A 104 3.55 22.42 6.11
C PRO A 104 4.44 23.11 7.16
N THR A 105 4.11 22.98 8.45
CA THR A 105 4.74 23.75 9.54
C THR A 105 5.80 22.93 10.28
N GLY A 106 7.01 23.48 10.42
CA GLY A 106 8.12 22.84 11.16
C GLY A 106 7.83 22.62 12.65
N GLY A 107 7.23 23.60 13.32
CA GLY A 107 6.98 23.54 14.78
C GLY A 107 6.03 22.42 15.22
N VAL A 108 5.05 22.07 14.36
CA VAL A 108 4.10 20.98 14.64
C VAL A 108 4.78 19.62 14.57
N ARG A 109 5.67 19.43 13.58
CA ARG A 109 6.50 18.23 13.45
C ARG A 109 7.36 18.02 14.70
N GLU A 110 7.99 19.07 15.20
CA GLU A 110 8.81 19.03 16.41
C GLU A 110 7.99 18.69 17.66
N SER A 111 6.80 19.29 17.81
CA SER A 111 5.89 19.02 18.92
C SER A 111 5.44 17.55 18.95
N LEU A 112 5.04 17.01 17.79
CA LEU A 112 4.61 15.62 17.65
C LEU A 112 5.76 14.63 17.92
N VAL A 113 6.95 14.88 17.38
CA VAL A 113 8.14 14.06 17.66
C VAL A 113 8.50 14.10 19.15
N ARG A 114 8.35 15.27 19.81
CA ARG A 114 8.54 15.38 21.27
C ARG A 114 7.55 14.51 22.05
N LYS A 115 6.27 14.48 21.65
CA LYS A 115 5.25 13.59 22.24
C LYS A 115 5.61 12.10 22.06
N ILE A 116 6.25 11.73 20.95
CA ILE A 116 6.78 10.36 20.76
C ILE A 116 7.97 10.12 21.69
N ALA A 117 8.89 11.08 21.80
CA ALA A 117 10.09 10.98 22.65
C ALA A 117 9.77 10.80 24.13
N GLU A 118 8.65 11.35 24.61
CA GLU A 118 8.15 11.14 25.97
C GLU A 118 7.85 9.66 26.28
N ARG A 119 7.48 8.86 25.27
CA ARG A 119 7.14 7.45 25.42
C ARG A 119 8.25 6.51 24.95
N ASN A 120 8.94 6.84 23.87
CA ASN A 120 10.02 6.05 23.31
C ASN A 120 11.06 6.97 22.63
N LYS A 121 12.22 7.12 23.28
CA LYS A 121 13.30 8.01 22.81
C LYS A 121 14.02 7.50 21.56
N THR A 122 14.26 6.19 21.45
CA THR A 122 14.98 5.61 20.30
C THR A 122 14.14 5.75 19.03
N LEU A 123 12.85 5.40 19.11
CA LEU A 123 11.90 5.55 18.02
C LEU A 123 11.74 7.02 17.60
N ALA A 124 11.72 7.96 18.56
CA ALA A 124 11.62 9.38 18.24
C ALA A 124 12.86 9.89 17.50
N ALA A 125 14.06 9.42 17.86
CA ALA A 125 15.30 9.74 17.18
C ALA A 125 15.31 9.18 15.74
N GLU A 126 14.87 7.94 15.55
CA GLU A 126 14.72 7.31 14.23
C GLU A 126 13.77 8.12 13.32
N ILE A 127 12.58 8.46 13.82
CA ILE A 127 11.60 9.25 13.08
C ILE A 127 12.18 10.64 12.77
N ALA A 128 12.80 11.31 13.74
CA ALA A 128 13.41 12.63 13.55
C ALA A 128 14.47 12.63 12.44
N TYR A 129 15.32 11.60 12.42
CA TYR A 129 16.30 11.39 11.35
C TYR A 129 15.61 11.16 10.00
N ALA A 130 14.60 10.29 9.95
CA ALA A 130 13.85 9.99 8.74
C ALA A 130 13.14 11.22 8.16
N ILE A 131 12.64 12.14 8.98
CA ILE A 131 12.00 13.39 8.52
C ILE A 131 12.98 14.55 8.33
N ARG A 132 14.30 14.31 8.48
CA ARG A 132 15.38 15.31 8.40
C ARG A 132 15.19 16.50 9.35
N LEU A 133 14.66 16.23 10.54
CA LEU A 133 14.45 17.22 11.59
C LEU A 133 15.66 17.23 12.51
N HIS A 134 16.70 17.98 12.12
CA HIS A 134 17.95 18.10 12.89
C HIS A 134 17.85 19.08 14.09
N THR A 135 16.65 19.61 14.40
CA THR A 135 16.43 20.76 15.29
C THR A 135 16.10 20.44 16.75
N LEU A 136 16.10 19.19 17.18
CA LEU A 136 16.02 18.89 18.62
C LEU A 136 17.36 19.22 19.27
N LYS A 137 17.56 20.50 19.66
CA LYS A 137 18.69 20.88 20.51
C LYS A 137 18.71 19.97 21.74
N GLU A 138 19.86 19.31 21.91
CA GLU A 138 20.16 18.18 22.80
C GLU A 138 20.05 18.48 24.31
N ASP A 139 19.39 19.54 24.75
CA ASP A 139 19.65 20.02 26.12
C ASP A 139 19.12 19.09 27.22
N LYS A 140 18.32 18.04 26.93
CA LYS A 140 17.95 16.97 27.90
C LYS A 140 17.65 15.58 27.29
N LEU A 141 18.31 15.17 26.20
CA LEU A 141 18.16 13.80 25.66
C LEU A 141 19.41 12.92 25.82
N GLN A 142 20.56 13.51 26.17
CA GLN A 142 21.85 12.84 26.31
C GLN A 142 22.12 12.20 27.69
N GLU A 143 21.15 11.53 28.29
CA GLU A 143 21.47 10.57 29.35
C GLU A 143 20.88 9.19 28.98
N SER A 144 21.83 8.27 28.79
CA SER A 144 21.74 6.85 28.45
C SER A 144 21.31 6.46 27.03
N ILE A 145 22.21 6.61 26.05
CA ILE A 145 22.33 5.64 24.96
C ILE A 145 23.82 5.30 24.86
N ASP A 146 24.19 4.07 25.22
CA ASP A 146 25.56 3.59 25.07
C ASP A 146 25.91 3.54 23.58
N ALA A 147 27.12 4.02 23.24
CA ALA A 147 27.57 4.21 21.86
C ALA A 147 27.53 2.92 20.99
N ASP A 148 27.46 1.75 21.63
CA ASP A 148 27.35 0.45 20.97
C ASP A 148 25.94 0.15 20.40
N GLU A 149 24.89 0.86 20.86
CA GLU A 149 23.52 0.67 20.38
C GLU A 149 23.22 1.48 19.10
N ALA A 150 23.87 2.63 18.94
CA ALA A 150 23.78 3.46 17.74
C ALA A 150 24.50 2.85 16.51
N ALA A 151 25.49 1.98 16.73
CA ALA A 151 26.22 1.26 15.67
C ALA A 151 25.39 0.12 15.05
N ARG A 152 24.26 -0.27 15.65
CA ARG A 152 23.35 -1.26 15.08
C ARG A 152 22.41 -0.58 14.08
N GLY A 153 22.93 -0.32 12.89
CA GLY A 153 22.21 0.36 11.82
C GLY A 153 20.82 -0.25 11.54
N TRP A 154 19.85 0.63 11.27
CA TRP A 154 18.50 0.44 10.65
C TRP A 154 17.60 -0.74 11.08
N TYR A 155 18.05 -1.71 11.89
CA TYR A 155 17.40 -3.02 11.92
C TYR A 155 17.19 -3.64 13.31
N THR A 156 17.60 -3.01 14.40
CA THR A 156 17.31 -3.54 15.74
C THR A 156 16.44 -2.59 16.53
N ILE A 157 15.13 -2.70 16.31
CA ILE A 157 14.15 -2.32 17.33
C ILE A 157 14.43 -3.23 18.54
N ALA A 158 15.19 -2.71 19.50
CA ALA A 158 15.53 -3.43 20.72
C ALA A 158 14.26 -3.89 21.44
N GLY A 159 14.12 -5.22 21.63
CA GLY A 159 13.08 -5.81 22.47
C GLY A 159 11.86 -6.41 21.77
N VAL A 160 11.93 -6.77 20.48
CA VAL A 160 10.87 -7.57 19.83
C VAL A 160 11.09 -9.05 20.14
N THR A 161 10.62 -9.53 21.29
CA THR A 161 10.34 -10.97 21.41
C THR A 161 9.15 -11.28 20.51
N GLU A 162 9.37 -12.07 19.46
CA GLU A 162 8.31 -12.64 18.62
C GLU A 162 7.25 -13.31 19.50
N ARG A 163 6.15 -12.61 19.75
CA ARG A 163 4.95 -13.21 20.30
C ARG A 163 3.91 -13.18 19.18
N LYS A 164 3.36 -14.35 18.83
CA LYS A 164 2.15 -14.45 18.02
C LYS A 164 1.03 -13.82 18.83
N THR A 165 0.75 -12.55 18.60
CA THR A 165 -0.22 -11.81 19.41
C THR A 165 -1.59 -11.82 18.70
N PRO A 166 -2.70 -11.73 19.44
CA PRO A 166 -4.04 -11.77 18.87
C PRO A 166 -4.42 -10.53 18.01
N LEU A 167 -3.60 -9.48 17.97
CA LEU A 167 -3.94 -8.19 17.32
C LEU A 167 -3.20 -7.93 16.00
N SER A 168 -2.13 -8.66 15.71
CA SER A 168 -1.40 -8.53 14.44
C SER A 168 -2.25 -9.01 13.26
N THR A 169 -2.52 -8.12 12.30
CA THR A 169 -3.30 -8.47 11.11
C THR A 169 -2.48 -9.32 10.14
N ILE A 170 -1.16 -9.18 10.13
CA ILE A 170 -0.25 -10.00 9.31
C ILE A 170 -0.30 -11.48 9.72
N TYR A 171 -0.29 -11.81 11.01
CA TYR A 171 -0.30 -13.20 11.47
C TYR A 171 -1.70 -13.88 11.48
N HIS A 172 -2.79 -13.11 11.31
CA HIS A 172 -4.18 -13.62 11.35
C HIS A 172 -4.91 -13.51 10.00
N HIS A 173 -4.20 -13.44 8.88
CA HIS A 173 -4.85 -13.36 7.57
C HIS A 173 -5.51 -14.70 7.19
N LYS A 174 -6.64 -14.62 6.49
CA LYS A 174 -7.29 -15.82 5.93
C LYS A 174 -6.44 -16.33 4.77
N THR A 175 -6.06 -17.60 4.81
CA THR A 175 -5.22 -18.26 3.80
C THR A 175 -5.94 -18.64 2.51
N ASN A 176 -7.22 -18.28 2.35
CA ASN A 176 -7.99 -18.60 1.15
C ASN A 176 -7.96 -17.46 0.11
N ILE A 177 -8.19 -17.82 -1.15
CA ILE A 177 -8.14 -16.90 -2.29
C ILE A 177 -9.52 -16.43 -2.75
N ARG A 178 -10.58 -16.69 -1.96
CA ARG A 178 -11.94 -16.32 -2.35
C ARG A 178 -12.06 -14.81 -2.50
N LEU A 179 -12.69 -14.36 -3.59
CA LEU A 179 -12.88 -12.96 -3.98
C LEU A 179 -11.57 -12.21 -4.27
N ARG A 180 -10.42 -12.90 -4.33
CA ARG A 180 -9.16 -12.31 -4.78
C ARG A 180 -9.18 -12.15 -6.29
N ARG A 181 -8.67 -11.02 -6.78
CA ARG A 181 -8.59 -10.75 -8.22
C ARG A 181 -7.22 -11.11 -8.75
N VAL A 182 -7.16 -11.93 -9.80
CA VAL A 182 -5.91 -12.35 -10.44
C VAL A 182 -5.88 -11.89 -11.88
N ALA A 183 -4.82 -11.17 -12.26
CA ALA A 183 -4.55 -10.85 -13.65
C ALA A 183 -3.74 -11.97 -14.31
N ILE A 184 -4.17 -12.42 -15.49
CA ILE A 184 -3.39 -13.30 -16.37
C ILE A 184 -2.85 -12.46 -17.51
N LEU A 185 -1.53 -12.25 -17.54
CA LEU A 185 -0.86 -11.60 -18.66
C LEU A 185 -0.73 -12.59 -19.82
N ALA A 186 -1.31 -12.24 -20.96
CA ALA A 186 -1.27 -13.05 -22.18
C ALA A 186 -1.20 -12.15 -23.42
N ALA A 187 -0.68 -12.69 -24.52
CA ALA A 187 -0.64 -12.03 -25.83
C ALA A 187 -0.89 -13.08 -26.92
N ASP A 188 -0.82 -12.67 -28.19
CA ASP A 188 -0.96 -13.61 -29.31
C ASP A 188 0.10 -14.73 -29.26
N GLY A 189 -0.33 -15.94 -29.62
CA GLY A 189 0.45 -17.16 -29.52
C GLY A 189 0.66 -17.62 -28.08
N VAL A 190 -0.36 -17.43 -27.23
CA VAL A 190 -0.40 -18.01 -25.88
C VAL A 190 -0.72 -19.49 -25.91
N HIS A 191 -0.12 -20.26 -25.00
CA HIS A 191 -0.41 -21.68 -24.86
C HIS A 191 -1.75 -21.91 -24.14
N ASN A 192 -2.84 -22.03 -24.90
CA ASN A 192 -4.22 -22.05 -24.40
C ASN A 192 -4.47 -23.11 -23.31
N ALA A 193 -3.92 -24.33 -23.46
CA ALA A 193 -4.12 -25.39 -22.47
C ALA A 193 -3.64 -24.97 -21.07
N SER A 194 -2.43 -24.41 -20.96
CA SER A 194 -1.89 -23.92 -19.68
C SER A 194 -2.71 -22.75 -19.11
N LEU A 195 -3.17 -21.84 -19.98
CA LEU A 195 -3.98 -20.69 -19.58
C LEU A 195 -5.33 -21.15 -19.01
N GLN A 196 -6.02 -22.08 -19.68
CA GLN A 196 -7.31 -22.57 -19.21
C GLN A 196 -7.19 -23.37 -17.92
N ILE A 197 -6.13 -24.18 -17.76
CA ILE A 197 -5.88 -24.91 -16.51
C ILE A 197 -5.75 -23.91 -15.35
N MET A 198 -4.86 -22.92 -15.46
CA MET A 198 -4.68 -21.92 -14.41
C MET A 198 -5.97 -21.15 -14.14
N LYS A 199 -6.64 -20.65 -15.18
CA LYS A 199 -7.90 -19.90 -15.07
C LYS A 199 -8.97 -20.71 -14.34
N ASN A 200 -9.19 -21.96 -14.76
CA ASN A 200 -10.22 -22.82 -14.18
C ASN A 200 -9.91 -23.19 -12.73
N THR A 201 -8.65 -23.50 -12.42
CA THR A 201 -8.23 -23.82 -11.05
C THR A 201 -8.44 -22.64 -10.10
N LEU A 202 -8.11 -21.42 -10.51
CA LEU A 202 -8.34 -20.21 -9.73
C LEU A 202 -9.85 -19.92 -9.53
N LEU A 203 -10.65 -20.06 -10.58
CA LEU A 203 -12.11 -19.90 -10.51
C LEU A 203 -12.76 -20.92 -9.57
N GLN A 204 -12.30 -22.19 -9.60
CA GLN A 204 -12.78 -23.24 -8.69
C GLN A 204 -12.51 -22.93 -7.21
N GLN A 205 -11.41 -22.24 -6.92
CA GLN A 205 -11.07 -21.78 -5.58
C GLN A 205 -11.80 -20.48 -5.18
N GLY A 206 -12.61 -19.92 -6.08
CA GLY A 206 -13.44 -18.74 -5.86
C GLY A 206 -12.71 -17.41 -6.05
N ALA A 207 -11.57 -17.40 -6.75
CA ALA A 207 -10.92 -16.18 -7.19
C ALA A 207 -11.61 -15.62 -8.44
N GLU A 208 -11.52 -14.30 -8.64
CA GLU A 208 -11.92 -13.64 -9.88
C GLU A 208 -10.71 -13.55 -10.80
N VAL A 209 -10.84 -14.00 -12.05
CA VAL A 209 -9.72 -14.06 -13.00
C VAL A 209 -10.02 -13.20 -14.20
N GLU A 210 -9.04 -12.39 -14.60
CA GLU A 210 -9.14 -11.50 -15.74
C GLU A 210 -7.91 -11.61 -16.64
N ILE A 211 -8.14 -11.69 -17.95
CA ILE A 211 -7.06 -11.75 -18.94
C ILE A 211 -6.69 -10.33 -19.33
N VAL A 212 -5.40 -10.02 -19.21
CA VAL A 212 -4.81 -8.73 -19.55
C VAL A 212 -3.82 -8.94 -20.69
N ALA A 213 -4.00 -8.20 -21.78
CA ALA A 213 -3.18 -8.35 -22.99
C ALA A 213 -2.70 -6.98 -23.51
N PRO A 214 -1.75 -6.90 -24.46
CA PRO A 214 -1.30 -5.61 -25.01
C PRO A 214 -2.46 -4.74 -25.50
N GLU A 215 -3.39 -5.35 -26.26
CA GLU A 215 -4.59 -4.72 -26.77
C GLU A 215 -5.87 -5.35 -26.22
N GLN A 216 -6.97 -4.62 -26.24
CA GLN A 216 -8.29 -5.12 -25.87
C GLN A 216 -8.96 -5.79 -27.07
N GLY A 217 -9.71 -6.88 -26.85
CA GLY A 217 -10.40 -7.59 -27.92
C GLY A 217 -10.20 -9.10 -27.81
N LEU A 218 -9.77 -9.72 -28.91
CA LEU A 218 -9.46 -11.14 -28.98
C LEU A 218 -7.97 -11.32 -29.25
N ILE A 219 -7.33 -12.23 -28.50
CA ILE A 219 -6.00 -12.75 -28.86
C ILE A 219 -6.14 -14.14 -29.46
N VAL A 220 -5.23 -14.48 -30.36
CA VAL A 220 -5.18 -15.80 -31.03
C VAL A 220 -4.16 -16.66 -30.32
N ALA A 221 -4.58 -17.80 -29.78
CA ALA A 221 -3.67 -18.75 -29.15
C ALA A 221 -2.91 -19.61 -30.18
N GLU A 222 -1.91 -20.36 -29.72
CA GLU A 222 -1.10 -21.26 -30.57
C GLU A 222 -1.96 -22.32 -31.31
N ASP A 223 -3.09 -22.73 -30.73
CA ASP A 223 -4.06 -23.67 -31.29
C ASP A 223 -5.10 -23.01 -32.21
N ASN A 224 -4.91 -21.74 -32.57
CA ASN A 224 -5.85 -20.87 -33.29
C ASN A 224 -7.18 -20.60 -32.57
N SER A 225 -7.28 -20.91 -31.27
CA SER A 225 -8.45 -20.52 -30.48
C SER A 225 -8.45 -19.02 -30.21
N LEU A 226 -9.65 -18.44 -30.15
CA LEU A 226 -9.85 -17.02 -29.84
C LEU A 226 -10.12 -16.86 -28.35
N ILE A 227 -9.35 -15.99 -27.70
CA ILE A 227 -9.46 -15.73 -26.26
C ILE A 227 -9.87 -14.28 -26.05
N LEU A 228 -10.97 -14.07 -25.33
CA LEU A 228 -11.44 -12.74 -24.97
C LEU A 228 -10.56 -12.10 -23.90
N VAL A 229 -10.05 -10.91 -24.21
CA VAL A 229 -9.28 -10.07 -23.30
C VAL A 229 -10.24 -9.23 -22.45
N GLY A 230 -10.02 -9.21 -21.13
CA GLY A 230 -10.79 -8.36 -20.22
C GLY A 230 -10.36 -6.90 -20.31
N HIS A 231 -9.06 -6.66 -20.14
CA HIS A 231 -8.46 -5.31 -20.21
C HIS A 231 -7.17 -5.30 -21.04
N SER A 232 -6.88 -4.18 -21.69
CA SER A 232 -5.54 -3.94 -22.24
C SER A 232 -4.55 -3.59 -21.13
N LEU A 233 -3.26 -3.84 -21.36
CA LEU A 233 -2.16 -3.53 -20.44
C LEU A 233 -2.09 -2.04 -20.10
N GLU A 234 -2.49 -1.17 -21.04
CA GLU A 234 -2.55 0.27 -20.80
C GLU A 234 -3.66 0.67 -19.82
N ARG A 235 -4.76 -0.07 -19.79
CA ARG A 235 -5.94 0.23 -18.97
C ARG A 235 -5.94 -0.55 -17.66
N ALA A 236 -5.28 -1.70 -17.62
CA ALA A 236 -5.16 -2.52 -16.43
C ALA A 236 -4.15 -1.87 -15.46
N THR A 237 -4.56 -1.72 -14.20
CA THR A 237 -3.66 -1.22 -13.15
C THR A 237 -3.28 -2.38 -12.22
N PRO A 238 -1.98 -2.64 -11.98
CA PRO A 238 -1.52 -3.70 -11.07
C PRO A 238 -2.12 -3.61 -9.67
N LEU A 239 -2.49 -2.39 -9.22
CA LEU A 239 -3.11 -2.14 -7.93
C LEU A 239 -4.48 -2.81 -7.76
N TYR A 240 -5.22 -3.01 -8.85
CA TYR A 240 -6.56 -3.59 -8.84
C TYR A 240 -6.59 -5.11 -8.62
N TYR A 241 -5.48 -5.78 -8.93
CA TYR A 241 -5.34 -7.22 -8.79
C TYR A 241 -4.58 -7.57 -7.51
N ASP A 242 -4.92 -8.67 -6.87
CA ASP A 242 -4.20 -9.20 -5.71
C ASP A 242 -2.95 -9.98 -6.12
N ALA A 243 -2.95 -10.61 -7.30
CA ALA A 243 -1.85 -11.41 -7.82
C ALA A 243 -1.82 -11.43 -9.36
N VAL A 244 -0.69 -11.90 -9.90
CA VAL A 244 -0.44 -11.92 -11.35
C VAL A 244 0.12 -13.26 -11.78
N TYR A 245 -0.42 -13.81 -12.87
CA TYR A 245 0.15 -14.95 -13.58
C TYR A 245 0.58 -14.52 -14.99
N VAL A 246 1.76 -14.97 -15.43
CA VAL A 246 2.23 -14.79 -16.81
C VAL A 246 2.08 -16.10 -17.59
N ALA A 247 1.23 -16.07 -18.61
CA ALA A 247 0.94 -17.25 -19.42
C ALA A 247 2.14 -17.66 -20.30
N GLY A 248 2.24 -18.95 -20.58
CA GLY A 248 3.27 -19.52 -21.45
C GLY A 248 2.96 -19.38 -22.95
N GLY A 249 3.85 -19.91 -23.78
CA GLY A 249 3.83 -19.73 -25.23
C GLY A 249 4.95 -18.79 -25.68
N LYS A 250 5.84 -19.29 -26.55
CA LYS A 250 7.06 -18.56 -26.95
C LYS A 250 6.74 -17.24 -27.65
N THR A 251 5.72 -17.25 -28.51
CA THR A 251 5.26 -16.07 -29.23
C THR A 251 4.60 -15.07 -28.29
N CYS A 252 3.78 -15.54 -27.34
CA CYS A 252 3.18 -14.71 -26.30
C CYS A 252 4.24 -14.00 -25.46
N VAL A 253 5.24 -14.73 -24.98
CA VAL A 253 6.33 -14.17 -24.17
C VAL A 253 7.17 -13.17 -24.98
N ALA A 254 7.45 -13.48 -26.25
CA ALA A 254 8.17 -12.55 -27.13
C ALA A 254 7.39 -11.25 -27.40
N ALA A 255 6.05 -11.31 -27.45
CA ALA A 255 5.21 -10.13 -27.55
C ALA A 255 5.24 -9.33 -26.24
N LEU A 256 5.04 -9.98 -25.08
CA LEU A 256 5.08 -9.34 -23.77
C LEU A 256 6.44 -8.69 -23.46
N LEU A 257 7.55 -9.27 -23.94
CA LEU A 257 8.90 -8.69 -23.78
C LEU A 257 9.07 -7.35 -24.49
N LYS A 258 8.33 -7.11 -25.58
CA LYS A 258 8.36 -5.83 -26.32
C LYS A 258 7.49 -4.78 -25.64
N GLU A 259 6.59 -5.19 -24.75
CA GLU A 259 5.66 -4.31 -24.05
C GLU A 259 6.26 -3.76 -22.76
N VAL A 260 6.66 -2.48 -22.79
CA VAL A 260 7.11 -1.76 -21.59
C VAL A 260 6.04 -1.77 -20.50
N ALA A 261 4.77 -1.73 -20.89
CA ALA A 261 3.65 -1.80 -19.95
C ALA A 261 3.61 -3.13 -19.18
N ALA A 262 3.95 -4.26 -19.81
CA ALA A 262 3.99 -5.56 -19.15
C ALA A 262 5.11 -5.64 -18.10
N ILE A 263 6.31 -5.15 -18.44
CA ILE A 263 7.46 -5.10 -17.53
C ILE A 263 7.14 -4.21 -16.33
N ARG A 264 6.57 -3.02 -16.57
CA ARG A 264 6.09 -2.13 -15.51
C ARG A 264 5.06 -2.82 -14.62
N PHE A 265 4.11 -3.53 -15.21
CA PHE A 265 3.06 -4.25 -14.49
C PHE A 265 3.63 -5.26 -13.49
N LEU A 266 4.63 -6.04 -13.92
CA LEU A 266 5.33 -7.01 -13.07
C LEU A 266 6.17 -6.32 -11.99
N ASN A 267 6.90 -5.26 -12.32
CA ASN A 267 7.69 -4.51 -11.34
C ASN A 267 6.82 -3.89 -10.24
N GLU A 268 5.68 -3.30 -10.60
CA GLU A 268 4.74 -2.74 -9.63
C GLU A 268 4.12 -3.83 -8.76
N THR A 269 3.73 -4.96 -9.36
CA THR A 269 3.20 -6.11 -8.63
C THR A 269 4.21 -6.65 -7.62
N TYR A 270 5.47 -6.79 -8.04
CA TYR A 270 6.56 -7.24 -7.18
C TYR A 270 6.80 -6.26 -6.02
N ARG A 271 6.92 -4.95 -6.35
CA ARG A 271 7.10 -3.86 -5.37
C ARG A 271 5.98 -3.81 -4.34
N HIS A 272 4.77 -4.18 -4.70
CA HIS A 272 3.64 -4.24 -3.78
C HIS A 272 3.58 -5.53 -2.95
N GLY A 273 4.57 -6.41 -3.05
CA GLY A 273 4.62 -7.67 -2.30
C GLY A 273 3.56 -8.69 -2.74
N LYS A 274 3.03 -8.58 -3.97
CA LYS A 274 1.99 -9.47 -4.48
C LYS A 274 2.61 -10.76 -5.04
N ALA A 275 1.82 -11.84 -5.03
CA ALA A 275 2.22 -13.10 -5.64
C ALA A 275 2.33 -12.96 -7.16
N ILE A 276 3.43 -13.48 -7.72
CA ILE A 276 3.66 -13.55 -9.17
C ILE A 276 3.93 -15.00 -9.51
N ALA A 277 3.17 -15.57 -10.44
CA ALA A 277 3.49 -16.86 -11.04
C ALA A 277 3.91 -16.67 -12.49
N LEU A 278 4.96 -17.36 -12.93
CA LEU A 278 5.35 -17.39 -14.34
C LEU A 278 5.38 -18.83 -14.81
N ASN A 279 4.80 -19.05 -15.99
CA ASN A 279 5.05 -20.28 -16.74
C ASN A 279 6.55 -20.39 -17.07
N ASN A 280 7.07 -21.61 -17.22
CA ASN A 280 8.48 -21.86 -17.57
C ASN A 280 8.91 -21.12 -18.86
N ASP A 281 8.03 -21.01 -19.86
CA ASP A 281 8.31 -20.24 -21.08
C ASP A 281 8.50 -18.74 -20.83
N ALA A 282 7.91 -18.22 -19.74
CA ALA A 282 7.90 -16.81 -19.38
C ALA A 282 9.08 -16.41 -18.47
N LEU A 283 9.95 -17.34 -18.07
CA LEU A 283 11.16 -17.05 -17.31
C LEU A 283 12.06 -15.94 -17.92
N PRO A 284 12.21 -15.82 -19.25
CA PRO A 284 13.00 -14.74 -19.84
C PRO A 284 12.52 -13.34 -19.47
N LEU A 285 11.23 -13.15 -19.13
CA LEU A 285 10.70 -11.85 -18.68
C LEU A 285 11.35 -11.37 -17.39
N ILE A 286 11.74 -12.30 -16.49
CA ILE A 286 12.35 -11.95 -15.21
C ILE A 286 13.64 -11.15 -15.43
N ALA A 287 14.44 -11.49 -16.45
CA ALA A 287 15.69 -10.78 -16.74
C ALA A 287 15.48 -9.29 -17.07
N TYR A 288 14.27 -8.88 -17.46
CA TYR A 288 13.92 -7.50 -17.79
C TYR A 288 13.20 -6.77 -16.64
N THR A 289 12.88 -7.47 -15.55
CA THR A 289 12.27 -6.87 -14.36
C THR A 289 13.33 -6.37 -13.39
N SER A 290 12.98 -5.38 -12.57
CA SER A 290 13.88 -4.85 -11.54
C SER A 290 14.24 -5.89 -10.50
N PHE A 291 13.37 -6.88 -10.29
CA PHE A 291 13.59 -7.96 -9.32
C PHE A 291 14.37 -9.14 -9.88
N GLY A 292 14.44 -9.32 -11.20
CA GLY A 292 15.38 -10.28 -11.81
C GLY A 292 16.83 -9.85 -11.71
N ALA A 293 17.08 -8.54 -11.68
CA ALA A 293 18.41 -7.99 -11.48
C ALA A 293 18.88 -8.09 -10.01
N SER A 294 17.97 -8.18 -9.05
CA SER A 294 18.29 -8.33 -7.62
C SER A 294 18.45 -9.79 -7.24
N THR A 295 19.66 -10.22 -6.89
CA THR A 295 19.97 -11.58 -6.44
C THR A 295 19.47 -11.93 -5.03
N SER A 296 18.84 -10.99 -4.32
CA SER A 296 18.65 -11.08 -2.87
C SER A 296 17.29 -11.62 -2.39
N CYS A 297 16.21 -11.57 -3.19
CA CYS A 297 14.90 -12.10 -2.75
C CYS A 297 13.93 -12.38 -3.91
N MET A 298 13.58 -13.64 -4.13
CA MET A 298 12.52 -14.07 -5.07
C MET A 298 11.26 -14.57 -4.34
N ASP A 299 11.11 -14.25 -3.05
CA ASP A 299 9.99 -14.69 -2.23
C ASP A 299 8.66 -14.36 -2.91
N GLY A 300 7.79 -15.34 -3.11
CA GLY A 300 6.48 -15.15 -3.73
C GLY A 300 6.47 -14.93 -5.25
N VAL A 301 7.63 -15.10 -5.90
CA VAL A 301 7.72 -15.34 -7.34
C VAL A 301 7.81 -16.86 -7.52
N VAL A 302 6.80 -17.45 -8.17
CA VAL A 302 6.64 -18.89 -8.31
C VAL A 302 6.81 -19.28 -9.78
N THR A 303 7.61 -20.30 -10.03
CA THR A 303 7.89 -20.79 -11.37
C THR A 303 7.98 -22.30 -11.34
N ASP A 304 7.28 -22.97 -12.24
CA ASP A 304 7.36 -24.42 -12.39
C ASP A 304 7.13 -24.82 -13.84
N SER A 305 7.68 -25.97 -14.22
CA SER A 305 7.47 -26.60 -15.52
C SER A 305 6.13 -27.33 -15.59
N ASP A 306 5.62 -27.84 -14.46
CA ASP A 306 4.31 -28.46 -14.38
C ASP A 306 3.26 -27.41 -13.98
N ILE A 307 2.28 -27.21 -14.86
CA ILE A 307 1.18 -26.26 -14.63
C ILE A 307 0.34 -26.59 -13.40
N GLN A 308 0.18 -27.87 -13.04
CA GLN A 308 -0.60 -28.26 -11.86
C GLN A 308 0.12 -27.93 -10.57
N LEU A 309 1.43 -28.19 -10.50
CA LEU A 309 2.28 -27.80 -9.37
C LEU A 309 2.32 -26.27 -9.26
N LEU A 310 2.49 -25.57 -10.38
CA LEU A 310 2.45 -24.11 -10.43
C LEU A 310 1.12 -23.56 -9.90
N CYS A 311 -0.02 -24.14 -10.27
CA CYS A 311 -1.32 -23.77 -9.72
C CYS A 311 -1.35 -23.88 -8.19
N GLY A 312 -0.90 -25.02 -7.64
CA GLY A 312 -0.92 -25.25 -6.20
C GLY A 312 -0.05 -24.26 -5.44
N GLN A 313 1.20 -24.10 -5.88
CA GLN A 313 2.15 -23.15 -5.29
C GLN A 313 1.65 -21.70 -5.43
N PHE A 314 1.02 -21.34 -6.55
CA PHE A 314 0.49 -20.00 -6.75
C PHE A 314 -0.70 -19.71 -5.85
N ILE A 315 -1.61 -20.67 -5.64
CA ILE A 315 -2.73 -20.53 -4.71
C ILE A 315 -2.22 -20.32 -3.28
N GLU A 316 -1.23 -21.10 -2.86
CA GLU A 316 -0.59 -20.95 -1.56
C GLU A 316 0.06 -19.56 -1.42
N ALA A 317 0.76 -19.12 -2.47
CA ALA A 317 1.39 -17.80 -2.51
C ALA A 317 0.37 -16.65 -2.41
N ILE A 318 -0.79 -16.74 -3.08
CA ILE A 318 -1.89 -15.77 -2.92
C ILE A 318 -2.45 -15.82 -1.50
N GLY A 319 -2.53 -17.02 -0.92
CA GLY A 319 -2.99 -17.26 0.44
C GLY A 319 -2.21 -16.47 1.49
N GLN A 320 -0.91 -16.23 1.28
CA GLN A 320 -0.05 -15.42 2.15
C GLN A 320 -0.39 -13.92 2.16
N HIS A 321 -1.32 -13.49 1.30
CA HIS A 321 -1.74 -12.11 1.05
C HIS A 321 -0.63 -11.20 0.48
N ARG A 322 0.51 -11.06 1.17
CA ARG A 322 1.67 -10.26 0.76
C ARG A 322 2.97 -10.88 1.28
N PHE A 323 4.04 -10.73 0.48
CA PHE A 323 5.40 -11.15 0.83
C PHE A 323 6.17 -10.02 1.48
N TRP A 324 6.08 -9.92 2.81
CA TRP A 324 6.62 -8.79 3.55
C TRP A 324 8.15 -8.73 3.61
N ASN A 325 8.83 -9.88 3.49
CA ASN A 325 10.29 -9.98 3.41
C ASN A 325 10.91 -9.21 2.23
N ARG A 326 10.10 -8.82 1.24
CA ARG A 326 10.57 -7.99 0.12
C ARG A 326 10.83 -6.53 0.53
N PHE A 327 10.19 -6.04 1.60
CA PHE A 327 10.33 -4.65 2.06
C PHE A 327 11.49 -4.46 3.03
N THR A 328 12.04 -5.55 3.56
CA THR A 328 13.03 -5.53 4.63
C THR A 328 14.48 -5.48 4.15
N HIS A 329 14.73 -5.65 2.85
CA HIS A 329 16.08 -5.74 2.27
C HIS A 329 16.40 -4.65 1.23
N SER A 330 15.66 -3.54 1.23
CA SER A 330 15.89 -2.39 0.33
C SER A 330 16.56 -1.22 1.03
#